data_AF-A0A5N4BAI1-F1
#
_entry.id   AF-A0A5N4BAI1-F1
#
_cell.length_a   1.000
_cell.length_b   1.000
_cell.length_c   1.000
_cell.angle_alpha   90.00
_cell.angle_beta   90.00
_cell.angle_gamma   90.00
#
_symmetry.space_group_name_H-M   'P 1'
#
loop_
_entity.id
_entity.type
_entity.pdbx_description
1 polymer ?
#
loop_
_entity_poly.entity_id
_entity_poly.type
_entity_poly.pdbx_seq_one_letter_code
_entity_poly.pdbx_strand_id
1 'polypeptide(L)'
;MSFAITNYGNGFEASFRSRMTNDLVGISWDSYDTKDHKLLAYETKYSYAGVVWDFDIELSASMPVLNNPSLTPTLTVYYHDNGVDKIAYIVLFNYANNPSSRTAHIHINWDTVKAGFSATDSFPVTNIQRISFSGFTSHYNGQSATPLSQPEDGYIRITNSVVTGTNAKLNLSRVVVPQHNYGICTSYDDHYDLNPQRLVNNMVALGYQGLVNHYCGMSHYPEMTWKSDINKWQIPDTLVTGEAVVNACTRKWHEKYAQALHNANMQPIFGVSFEMYSLGANEFWAQRDWNSNLGKTGYQPPSYFFSLSDQNALAYLHKVFIEFADTMVAGGCNVNIQIGEPWWWYNTDTNLPCVYDYPTKLAFNADTGLYAPDLGTIYEAMNKTGTPYDEFKTWLRNKLGQTCQNIRAAIKAKYANAQVCPLIFFPSIRSPIQTLATYINYPSQHYSYPNFDYIMTEAYDWLLEAKLDLAHQAVSQIPTQDLGYPANKVAYLSGFVPDASIAYIYGFDKNKPYRTPIWQRIFGDMKNNVSLGLMKQFIWAYPQVMFDSITIDTTQAPNGFFVENTLYSPISDNTPYPPDIYL
;
A
#
# COMPACT_ATOMS: atom_id res chain seq x y z
N MET A 1 13.87 -2.81 9.47
CA MET A 1 13.59 -4.17 8.95
C MET A 1 12.65 -4.17 7.76
N SER A 2 12.71 -5.17 6.87
CA SER A 2 11.65 -5.50 5.89
C SER A 2 11.21 -6.97 6.11
N PHE A 3 9.96 -7.34 5.77
CA PHE A 3 9.48 -8.71 5.93
C PHE A 3 8.36 -9.09 4.95
N ALA A 4 8.07 -10.39 4.85
CA ALA A 4 6.94 -10.94 4.12
C ALA A 4 6.48 -12.27 4.73
N ILE A 5 5.17 -12.42 4.91
CA ILE A 5 4.54 -13.68 5.31
C ILE A 5 3.79 -14.31 4.15
N THR A 6 4.03 -15.59 3.89
CA THR A 6 3.51 -16.31 2.72
C THR A 6 3.15 -17.75 3.07
N ASN A 7 2.24 -18.37 2.32
CA ASN A 7 1.93 -19.79 2.48
C ASN A 7 3.17 -20.65 2.20
N TYR A 8 3.38 -21.69 3.01
CA TYR A 8 4.46 -22.66 2.82
C TYR A 8 4.03 -24.04 3.36
N GLY A 9 3.89 -25.03 2.48
CA GLY A 9 3.28 -26.31 2.84
C GLY A 9 1.86 -26.12 3.40
N ASN A 10 1.56 -26.75 4.54
CA ASN A 10 0.33 -26.52 5.31
C ASN A 10 0.48 -25.48 6.43
N GLY A 11 1.59 -24.74 6.45
CA GLY A 11 1.86 -23.65 7.38
C GLY A 11 2.28 -22.38 6.63
N PHE A 12 3.35 -21.73 7.08
CA PHE A 12 3.80 -20.45 6.52
C PHE A 12 5.32 -20.32 6.51
N GLU A 13 5.80 -19.44 5.64
CA GLU A 13 7.16 -18.88 5.72
C GLU A 13 7.06 -17.39 5.97
N ALA A 14 7.72 -16.93 7.04
CA ALA A 14 7.96 -15.53 7.32
C ALA A 14 9.43 -15.22 7.01
N SER A 15 9.66 -14.48 5.93
CA SER A 15 10.99 -14.01 5.52
C SER A 15 11.19 -12.58 6.02
N PHE A 16 12.42 -12.23 6.39
CA PHE A 16 12.75 -10.89 6.85
C PHE A 16 14.18 -10.50 6.51
N ARG A 17 14.43 -9.19 6.47
CA ARG A 17 15.75 -8.58 6.29
C ARG A 17 16.02 -7.62 7.43
N SER A 18 16.99 -7.95 8.27
CA SER A 18 17.52 -7.08 9.32
C SER A 18 18.57 -6.15 8.74
N ARG A 19 18.49 -4.87 9.07
CA ARG A 19 19.46 -3.83 8.74
C ARG A 19 20.00 -3.11 9.98
N MET A 20 19.33 -3.26 11.13
CA MET A 20 19.74 -2.74 12.42
C MET A 20 19.99 -3.87 13.42
N THR A 21 20.84 -3.66 14.42
CA THR A 21 21.08 -4.62 15.50
C THR A 21 19.83 -4.87 16.35
N ASN A 22 18.87 -3.96 16.41
CA ASN A 22 17.59 -4.17 17.11
C ASN A 22 16.43 -4.51 16.18
N ASP A 23 16.67 -4.83 14.90
CA ASP A 23 15.60 -5.27 14.00
C ASP A 23 15.06 -6.63 14.45
N LEU A 24 13.76 -6.67 14.74
CA LEU A 24 12.99 -7.85 15.11
C LEU A 24 11.64 -7.80 14.40
N VAL A 25 11.21 -8.94 13.83
CA VAL A 25 9.88 -9.11 13.25
C VAL A 25 9.01 -9.94 14.18
N GLY A 26 7.75 -9.54 14.35
CA GLY A 26 6.75 -10.31 15.07
C GLY A 26 5.75 -10.95 14.11
N ILE A 27 5.59 -12.27 14.15
CA ILE A 27 4.55 -12.99 13.39
C ILE A 27 3.41 -13.26 14.34
N SER A 28 2.33 -12.49 14.20
CA SER A 28 1.27 -12.43 15.20
C SER A 28 -0.01 -13.12 14.74
N TRP A 29 -0.60 -13.87 15.67
CA TRP A 29 -1.95 -14.41 15.58
C TRP A 29 -2.79 -13.76 16.67
N ASP A 30 -3.76 -12.95 16.25
CA ASP A 30 -4.77 -12.37 17.14
C ASP A 30 -5.94 -13.33 17.32
N SER A 31 -6.38 -13.53 18.57
CA SER A 31 -7.57 -14.34 18.87
C SER A 31 -8.87 -13.64 18.46
N TYR A 32 -8.82 -12.32 18.26
CA TYR A 32 -9.88 -11.50 17.66
C TYR A 32 -9.42 -10.98 16.29
N ASP A 33 -10.16 -11.33 15.23
CA ASP A 33 -9.85 -10.88 13.89
C ASP A 33 -10.30 -9.42 13.69
N THR A 34 -9.34 -8.52 13.59
CA THR A 34 -9.55 -7.09 13.36
C THR A 34 -9.36 -6.68 11.90
N LYS A 35 -8.91 -7.60 11.05
CA LYS A 35 -8.41 -7.31 9.70
C LYS A 35 -9.38 -7.70 8.61
N ASP A 36 -10.13 -8.78 8.79
CA ASP A 36 -11.10 -9.24 7.79
C ASP A 36 -12.48 -8.58 7.94
N HIS A 37 -13.19 -8.56 6.82
CA HIS A 37 -14.62 -8.31 6.76
C HIS A 37 -15.35 -9.18 7.80
N LYS A 38 -16.29 -8.63 8.59
CA LYS A 38 -16.95 -9.36 9.70
C LYS A 38 -17.63 -10.67 9.26
N LEU A 39 -18.19 -10.69 8.05
CA LEU A 39 -18.79 -11.89 7.45
C LEU A 39 -17.77 -12.89 6.85
N LEU A 40 -16.47 -12.61 6.95
CA LEU A 40 -15.34 -13.45 6.51
C LEU A 40 -14.33 -13.71 7.64
N ALA A 41 -14.54 -13.13 8.83
CA ALA A 41 -13.69 -13.30 9.98
C ALA A 41 -13.86 -14.67 10.64
N TYR A 42 -12.78 -15.16 11.24
CA TYR A 42 -12.82 -16.32 12.13
C TYR A 42 -13.53 -15.99 13.44
N GLU A 43 -14.15 -16.99 14.06
CA GLU A 43 -14.73 -16.85 15.39
C GLU A 43 -13.67 -16.39 16.39
N THR A 44 -14.08 -15.54 17.32
CA THR A 44 -13.22 -15.14 18.42
C THR A 44 -13.22 -16.22 19.48
N LYS A 45 -12.03 -16.74 19.80
CA LYS A 45 -11.87 -17.76 20.83
C LYS A 45 -10.62 -17.51 21.66
N TYR A 46 -10.83 -16.98 22.86
CA TYR A 46 -9.72 -16.62 23.76
C TYR A 46 -9.19 -17.80 24.58
N SER A 47 -9.95 -18.89 24.71
CA SER A 47 -9.51 -20.05 25.49
C SER A 47 -8.80 -21.07 24.62
N TYR A 48 -7.53 -21.29 24.95
CA TYR A 48 -6.65 -22.31 24.35
C TYR A 48 -6.60 -23.58 25.22
N ALA A 49 -7.40 -23.67 26.28
CA ALA A 49 -7.51 -24.89 27.09
C ALA A 49 -7.92 -26.08 26.21
N GLY A 50 -7.29 -27.23 26.38
CA GLY A 50 -7.51 -28.40 25.55
C GLY A 50 -7.01 -28.27 24.11
N VAL A 51 -6.16 -27.28 23.79
CA VAL A 51 -5.48 -27.17 22.49
C VAL A 51 -4.11 -27.83 22.58
N VAL A 52 -3.79 -28.63 21.58
CA VAL A 52 -2.43 -29.11 21.30
C VAL A 52 -2.03 -28.62 19.91
N TRP A 53 -0.84 -28.04 19.81
CA TRP A 53 -0.28 -27.55 18.57
C TRP A 53 1.07 -28.23 18.29
N ASP A 54 1.09 -29.00 17.20
CA ASP A 54 2.24 -29.73 16.69
C ASP A 54 2.69 -29.08 15.38
N PHE A 55 3.99 -28.86 15.22
CA PHE A 55 4.54 -28.37 13.95
C PHE A 55 6.04 -28.64 13.84
N ASP A 56 6.53 -28.70 12.60
CA ASP A 56 7.96 -28.65 12.30
C ASP A 56 8.37 -27.21 12.03
N ILE A 57 9.44 -26.77 12.70
CA ILE A 57 10.05 -25.46 12.49
C ILE A 57 11.40 -25.61 11.78
N GLU A 58 11.67 -24.71 10.86
CA GLU A 58 12.99 -24.51 10.24
C GLU A 58 13.36 -23.02 10.29
N LEU A 59 14.53 -22.74 10.86
CA LEU A 59 15.11 -21.41 10.97
C LEU A 59 16.27 -21.27 9.97
N SER A 60 16.37 -20.12 9.32
CA SER A 60 17.48 -19.81 8.42
C SER A 60 18.86 -19.83 9.12
N ALA A 61 19.93 -20.01 8.35
CA ALA A 61 21.29 -20.08 8.86
C ALA A 61 21.77 -18.82 9.61
N SER A 62 21.21 -17.65 9.30
CA SER A 62 21.50 -16.37 9.96
C SER A 62 20.84 -16.25 11.34
N MET A 63 19.81 -17.06 11.63
CA MET A 63 19.18 -17.12 12.94
C MET A 63 19.99 -17.99 13.91
N PRO A 64 19.88 -17.78 15.23
CA PRO A 64 20.46 -18.68 16.22
C PRO A 64 19.76 -20.05 16.22
N VAL A 65 20.45 -21.07 16.74
CA VAL A 65 19.84 -22.37 17.08
C VAL A 65 18.81 -22.21 18.21
N LEU A 66 17.84 -23.12 18.31
CA LEU A 66 16.70 -22.99 19.23
C LEU A 66 17.11 -22.80 20.70
N ASN A 67 18.14 -23.51 21.18
CA ASN A 67 18.63 -23.45 22.56
C ASN A 67 19.76 -22.44 22.80
N ASN A 68 19.93 -21.44 21.92
CA ASN A 68 20.92 -20.39 22.15
C ASN A 68 20.68 -19.73 23.53
N PRO A 69 21.71 -19.51 24.36
CA PRO A 69 21.52 -19.11 25.75
C PRO A 69 20.96 -17.70 25.95
N SER A 70 20.99 -16.84 24.94
CA SER A 70 20.53 -15.44 25.02
C SER A 70 19.52 -15.04 23.95
N LEU A 71 19.54 -15.71 22.80
CA LEU A 71 18.72 -15.39 21.64
C LEU A 71 17.82 -16.59 21.28
N THR A 72 16.92 -16.96 22.18
CA THR A 72 16.00 -18.07 21.96
C THR A 72 14.75 -17.65 21.19
N PRO A 73 14.39 -18.35 20.10
CA PRO A 73 13.07 -18.25 19.50
C PRO A 73 11.98 -18.49 20.56
N THR A 74 11.07 -17.52 20.68
CA THR A 74 10.11 -17.43 21.78
C THR A 74 8.74 -17.09 21.22
N LEU A 75 7.70 -17.73 21.75
CA LEU A 75 6.32 -17.27 21.57
C LEU A 75 5.99 -16.28 22.68
N THR A 76 5.65 -15.06 22.28
CA THR A 76 5.11 -14.05 23.18
C THR A 76 3.59 -14.20 23.22
N VAL A 77 3.05 -14.50 24.40
CA VAL A 77 1.63 -14.70 24.64
C VAL A 77 1.08 -13.53 25.44
N TYR A 78 0.19 -12.77 24.83
CA TYR A 78 -0.55 -11.69 25.49
C TYR A 78 -1.87 -12.27 26.00
N TYR A 79 -2.14 -12.13 27.29
CA TYR A 79 -3.34 -12.69 27.92
C TYR A 79 -3.90 -11.74 28.97
N HIS A 80 -5.19 -11.92 29.29
CA HIS A 80 -5.83 -11.22 30.38
C HIS A 80 -5.99 -12.13 31.59
N ASP A 81 -5.60 -11.62 32.74
CA ASP A 81 -5.75 -12.31 34.02
C ASP A 81 -6.38 -11.36 35.03
N ASN A 82 -7.60 -11.69 35.48
CA ASN A 82 -8.39 -10.87 36.40
C ASN A 82 -8.55 -9.40 35.96
N GLY A 83 -8.75 -9.18 34.66
CA GLY A 83 -8.92 -7.84 34.08
C GLY A 83 -7.62 -7.05 33.89
N VAL A 84 -6.45 -7.71 34.02
CA VAL A 84 -5.14 -7.09 33.81
C VAL A 84 -4.43 -7.75 32.64
N ASP A 85 -3.88 -6.93 31.75
CA ASP A 85 -3.06 -7.38 30.63
C ASP A 85 -1.71 -7.88 31.13
N LYS A 86 -1.35 -9.09 30.71
CA LYS A 86 -0.09 -9.75 31.07
C LYS A 86 0.54 -10.40 29.85
N ILE A 87 1.84 -10.66 29.99
CA ILE A 87 2.65 -11.30 28.95
C ILE A 87 3.30 -12.55 29.54
N ALA A 88 3.27 -13.64 28.79
CA ALA A 88 4.00 -14.88 29.05
C ALA A 88 4.93 -15.17 27.88
N TYR A 89 6.13 -15.67 28.18
CA TYR A 89 7.13 -16.03 27.17
C TYR A 89 7.33 -17.53 27.17
N ILE A 90 6.90 -18.22 26.11
CA ILE A 90 7.11 -19.65 25.92
C ILE A 90 8.37 -19.84 25.09
N VAL A 91 9.43 -20.32 25.71
CA VAL A 91 10.72 -20.57 25.03
C VAL A 91 10.67 -21.91 24.31
N LEU A 92 10.80 -21.89 22.98
CA LEU A 92 10.45 -23.03 22.12
C LEU A 92 11.33 -24.26 22.31
N PHE A 93 12.60 -24.11 22.71
CA PHE A 93 13.50 -25.26 22.88
C PHE A 93 13.03 -26.22 23.98
N ASN A 94 12.27 -25.74 24.98
CA ASN A 94 11.71 -26.59 26.03
C ASN A 94 10.64 -27.56 25.52
N TYR A 95 10.16 -27.33 24.30
CA TYR A 95 9.09 -28.08 23.64
C TYR A 95 9.56 -28.72 22.33
N ALA A 96 10.87 -28.72 22.07
CA ALA A 96 11.49 -29.20 20.85
C ALA A 96 12.09 -30.61 21.02
N ASN A 97 11.95 -31.47 20.02
CA ASN A 97 12.63 -32.78 20.01
C ASN A 97 14.14 -32.69 19.70
N ASN A 98 14.59 -31.59 19.09
CA ASN A 98 15.98 -31.33 18.74
C ASN A 98 16.36 -29.87 19.05
N PRO A 99 16.48 -29.51 20.35
CA PRO A 99 16.65 -28.12 20.77
C PRO A 99 18.01 -27.50 20.37
N SER A 100 19.02 -28.31 20.05
CA SER A 100 20.35 -27.84 19.61
C SER A 100 20.44 -27.48 18.12
N SER A 101 19.31 -27.55 17.40
CA SER A 101 19.24 -27.39 15.95
C SER A 101 18.47 -26.13 15.54
N ARG A 102 18.55 -25.77 14.26
CA ARG A 102 17.66 -24.81 13.58
C ARG A 102 16.41 -25.47 13.00
N THR A 103 16.35 -26.79 13.06
CA THR A 103 15.20 -27.59 12.63
C THR A 103 14.80 -28.52 13.76
N ALA A 104 13.53 -28.48 14.15
CA ALA A 104 12.97 -29.36 15.17
C ALA A 104 11.48 -29.56 14.95
N HIS A 105 10.96 -30.64 15.52
CA HIS A 105 9.54 -30.78 15.79
C HIS A 105 9.22 -30.10 17.13
N ILE A 106 8.19 -29.26 17.16
CA ILE A 106 7.71 -28.54 18.33
C ILE A 106 6.34 -29.08 18.72
N HIS A 107 6.18 -29.44 20.01
CA HIS A 107 4.93 -29.93 20.59
C HIS A 107 4.49 -29.05 21.76
N ILE A 108 3.41 -28.28 21.59
CA ILE A 108 2.87 -27.42 22.64
C ILE A 108 1.49 -27.93 23.04
N ASN A 109 1.39 -28.48 24.26
CA ASN A 109 0.11 -28.74 24.92
C ASN A 109 -0.23 -27.55 25.84
N TRP A 110 -1.25 -26.79 25.48
CA TRP A 110 -1.65 -25.56 26.20
C TRP A 110 -2.18 -25.84 27.61
N ASP A 111 -2.61 -27.05 27.95
CA ASP A 111 -3.03 -27.37 29.32
C ASP A 111 -1.84 -27.53 30.28
N THR A 112 -0.66 -27.85 29.74
CA THR A 112 0.55 -28.13 30.54
C THR A 112 1.68 -27.13 30.29
N VAL A 113 1.54 -26.26 29.29
CA VAL A 113 2.57 -25.30 28.89
C VAL A 113 2.96 -24.39 30.05
N LYS A 114 4.26 -24.11 30.14
CA LYS A 114 4.88 -23.20 31.09
C LYS A 114 5.66 -22.12 30.37
N ALA A 115 5.61 -20.93 30.93
CA ALA A 115 6.39 -19.79 30.50
C ALA A 115 7.75 -19.72 31.21
N GLY A 116 8.54 -18.73 30.83
CA GLY A 116 9.87 -18.49 31.37
C GLY A 116 10.94 -19.31 30.65
N PHE A 117 12.19 -18.89 30.77
CA PHE A 117 13.33 -19.52 30.09
C PHE A 117 13.46 -21.01 30.45
N SER A 118 13.21 -21.36 31.71
CA SER A 118 13.28 -22.73 32.24
C SER A 118 11.94 -23.47 32.22
N ALA A 119 10.89 -22.91 31.59
CA ALA A 119 9.54 -23.48 31.54
C ALA A 119 8.98 -23.84 32.94
N THR A 120 9.06 -22.91 33.90
CA THR A 120 8.57 -23.10 35.28
C THR A 120 7.29 -22.31 35.57
N ASP A 121 7.02 -21.27 34.80
CA ASP A 121 6.04 -20.26 35.19
C ASP A 121 4.66 -20.65 34.67
N SER A 122 3.68 -20.70 35.56
CA SER A 122 2.30 -21.00 35.19
C SER A 122 1.56 -19.73 34.81
N PHE A 123 0.73 -19.79 33.78
CA PHE A 123 -0.14 -18.69 33.37
C PHE A 123 -1.47 -19.24 32.85
N PRO A 124 -2.58 -18.49 32.96
CA PRO A 124 -3.87 -18.95 32.45
C PRO A 124 -3.90 -18.94 30.92
N VAL A 125 -4.42 -20.01 30.32
CA VAL A 125 -4.59 -20.16 28.87
C VAL A 125 -6.04 -19.93 28.42
N THR A 126 -6.90 -19.48 29.33
CA THR A 126 -8.34 -19.33 29.11
C THR A 126 -8.72 -17.99 28.49
N ASN A 127 -7.80 -17.01 28.45
CA ASN A 127 -8.06 -15.68 27.93
C ASN A 127 -6.86 -15.05 27.21
N ILE A 128 -6.34 -15.74 26.18
CA ILE A 128 -5.21 -15.31 25.35
C ILE A 128 -5.72 -14.39 24.24
N GLN A 129 -5.18 -13.17 24.18
CA GLN A 129 -5.51 -12.15 23.19
C GLN A 129 -4.70 -12.31 21.90
N ARG A 130 -3.40 -12.64 22.03
CA ARG A 130 -2.47 -12.74 20.90
C ARG A 130 -1.33 -13.69 21.22
N ILE A 131 -0.87 -14.42 20.21
CA ILE A 131 0.39 -15.16 20.22
C ILE A 131 1.29 -14.58 19.12
N SER A 132 2.57 -14.35 19.41
CA SER A 132 3.52 -13.81 18.43
C SER A 132 4.85 -14.57 18.44
N PHE A 133 5.32 -15.01 17.28
CA PHE A 133 6.71 -15.47 17.11
C PHE A 133 7.63 -14.29 16.86
N SER A 134 8.79 -14.29 17.52
CA SER A 134 9.86 -13.35 17.20
C SER A 134 10.85 -13.94 16.20
N GLY A 135 11.09 -13.21 15.11
CA GLY A 135 12.15 -13.47 14.14
C GLY A 135 13.26 -12.42 14.22
N PHE A 136 14.49 -12.87 14.31
CA PHE A 136 15.69 -12.02 14.42
C PHE A 136 16.93 -12.80 13.99
N THR A 137 17.98 -12.12 13.55
CA THR A 137 19.26 -12.74 13.19
C THR A 137 20.20 -12.85 14.38
N SER A 138 21.32 -13.55 14.20
CA SER A 138 22.29 -13.84 15.27
C SER A 138 23.02 -12.59 15.79
N HIS A 139 22.99 -11.47 15.05
CA HIS A 139 23.51 -10.17 15.50
C HIS A 139 22.46 -9.30 16.20
N TYR A 140 21.28 -9.85 16.49
CA TYR A 140 20.27 -9.11 17.24
C TYR A 140 20.75 -8.77 18.65
N ASN A 141 20.59 -7.51 19.00
CA ASN A 141 20.84 -6.93 20.30
C ASN A 141 19.78 -5.84 20.54
N GLY A 142 18.74 -6.18 21.31
CA GLY A 142 17.67 -5.25 21.66
C GLY A 142 18.12 -4.04 22.50
N GLN A 143 19.36 -4.01 22.97
CA GLN A 143 19.96 -2.87 23.69
C GLN A 143 20.81 -1.96 22.78
N SER A 144 20.93 -2.28 21.48
CA SER A 144 21.71 -1.52 20.51
C SER A 144 20.88 -1.15 19.29
N ALA A 145 20.84 0.13 18.95
CA ALA A 145 20.18 0.65 17.75
C ALA A 145 21.22 1.11 16.71
N THR A 146 22.16 0.23 16.38
CA THR A 146 23.21 0.50 15.38
C THR A 146 22.92 -0.21 14.07
N PRO A 147 23.21 0.40 12.92
CA PRO A 147 23.15 -0.27 11.62
C PRO A 147 24.11 -1.47 11.56
N LEU A 148 23.68 -2.54 10.91
CA LEU A 148 24.52 -3.68 10.59
C LEU A 148 25.50 -3.32 9.47
N SER A 149 26.69 -3.93 9.47
CA SER A 149 27.68 -3.71 8.40
C SER A 149 27.21 -4.20 7.05
N GLN A 150 26.36 -5.23 7.03
CA GLN A 150 25.62 -5.73 5.87
C GLN A 150 24.21 -6.14 6.33
N PRO A 151 23.17 -5.96 5.51
CA PRO A 151 21.85 -6.52 5.80
C PRO A 151 21.91 -8.04 5.93
N GLU A 152 21.09 -8.59 6.81
CA GLU A 152 21.02 -10.03 7.05
C GLU A 152 19.61 -10.53 6.75
N ASP A 153 19.52 -11.51 5.86
CA ASP A 153 18.27 -12.17 5.53
C ASP A 153 18.03 -13.34 6.47
N GLY A 154 16.80 -13.47 6.97
CA GLY A 154 16.36 -14.59 7.77
C GLY A 154 14.97 -15.09 7.37
N TYR A 155 14.64 -16.29 7.81
CA TYR A 155 13.29 -16.82 7.70
C TYR A 155 12.95 -17.78 8.85
N ILE A 156 11.65 -17.84 9.15
CA ILE A 156 11.02 -18.91 9.94
C ILE A 156 10.05 -19.64 9.02
N ARG A 157 10.20 -20.95 8.89
CA ARG A 157 9.26 -21.85 8.21
C ARG A 157 8.56 -22.71 9.24
N ILE A 158 7.23 -22.77 9.12
CA ILE A 158 6.38 -23.69 9.87
C ILE A 158 5.73 -24.63 8.86
N THR A 159 5.93 -25.93 9.05
CA THR A 159 5.36 -27.00 8.22
C THR A 159 4.81 -28.11 9.10
N ASN A 160 4.05 -29.04 8.50
CA ASN A 160 3.36 -30.11 9.21
C ASN A 160 2.57 -29.59 10.43
N SER A 161 2.02 -28.37 10.31
CA SER A 161 1.28 -27.71 11.40
C SER A 161 -0.07 -28.37 11.57
N VAL A 162 -0.32 -28.92 12.76
CA VAL A 162 -1.56 -29.61 13.12
C VAL A 162 -2.01 -29.09 14.49
N VAL A 163 -3.30 -28.75 14.58
CA VAL A 163 -3.92 -28.32 15.84
C VAL A 163 -5.02 -29.31 16.19
N THR A 164 -4.99 -29.85 17.42
CA THR A 164 -5.95 -30.85 17.90
C THR A 164 -6.51 -30.51 19.27
N GLY A 165 -7.62 -31.15 19.63
CA GLY A 165 -8.28 -31.02 20.92
C GLY A 165 -9.58 -30.20 20.90
N THR A 166 -10.16 -29.95 22.07
CA THR A 166 -11.56 -29.47 22.20
C THR A 166 -11.74 -28.04 21.69
N ASN A 167 -10.71 -27.19 21.83
CA ASN A 167 -10.75 -25.80 21.39
C ASN A 167 -9.97 -25.51 20.10
N ALA A 168 -9.49 -26.55 19.40
CA ALA A 168 -8.60 -26.44 18.23
C ALA A 168 -9.24 -25.97 16.92
N LYS A 169 -10.57 -25.84 16.87
CA LYS A 169 -11.30 -25.43 15.67
C LYS A 169 -11.97 -24.08 15.91
N LEU A 170 -11.92 -23.26 14.89
CA LEU A 170 -12.61 -21.98 14.78
C LEU A 170 -13.72 -22.11 13.73
N ASN A 171 -14.93 -21.63 14.03
CA ASN A 171 -15.91 -21.36 12.99
C ASN A 171 -15.42 -20.20 12.12
N LEU A 172 -15.68 -20.28 10.82
CA LEU A 172 -15.38 -19.21 9.87
C LEU A 172 -16.71 -18.68 9.35
N SER A 173 -16.99 -17.40 9.57
CA SER A 173 -18.09 -16.73 8.89
C SER A 173 -17.83 -16.79 7.39
N ARG A 174 -18.85 -17.13 6.61
CA ARG A 174 -18.74 -17.18 5.16
C ARG A 174 -19.93 -16.49 4.52
N VAL A 175 -19.69 -15.32 3.97
CA VAL A 175 -20.50 -14.75 2.90
C VAL A 175 -19.93 -15.19 1.55
N VAL A 176 -20.79 -15.57 0.63
CA VAL A 176 -20.43 -15.74 -0.79
C VAL A 176 -21.34 -14.80 -1.57
N VAL A 177 -20.72 -13.77 -2.13
CA VAL A 177 -21.41 -12.76 -2.92
C VAL A 177 -21.32 -13.17 -4.40
N PRO A 178 -22.41 -13.07 -5.17
CA PRO A 178 -22.35 -13.26 -6.62
C PRO A 178 -21.30 -12.36 -7.27
N GLN A 179 -20.61 -12.89 -8.28
CA GLN A 179 -19.62 -12.11 -9.01
C GLN A 179 -20.24 -10.85 -9.63
N HIS A 180 -19.55 -9.72 -9.50
CA HIS A 180 -19.98 -8.44 -10.02
C HIS A 180 -18.87 -7.72 -10.80
N ASN A 181 -19.25 -6.66 -11.52
CA ASN A 181 -18.33 -5.97 -12.43
C ASN A 181 -17.45 -4.91 -11.76
N TYR A 182 -17.74 -4.51 -10.51
CA TYR A 182 -16.86 -3.62 -9.77
C TYR A 182 -15.50 -4.27 -9.49
N GLY A 183 -14.47 -3.44 -9.49
CA GLY A 183 -13.12 -3.77 -9.04
C GLY A 183 -12.87 -3.21 -7.65
N ILE A 184 -11.69 -3.51 -7.12
CA ILE A 184 -11.22 -3.01 -5.83
C ILE A 184 -9.77 -2.56 -5.96
N CYS A 185 -9.43 -1.52 -5.21
CA CYS A 185 -8.06 -1.05 -5.04
C CYS A 185 -7.53 -1.53 -3.68
N THR A 186 -6.38 -2.19 -3.70
CA THR A 186 -5.59 -2.59 -2.53
C THR A 186 -4.34 -1.71 -2.42
N SER A 187 -3.59 -1.78 -1.33
CA SER A 187 -2.40 -0.95 -1.09
C SER A 187 -1.31 -1.77 -0.40
N TYR A 188 -0.07 -1.80 -0.89
CA TYR A 188 0.98 -2.54 -0.18
C TYR A 188 1.24 -1.95 1.21
N ASP A 189 1.24 -0.62 1.32
CA ASP A 189 1.55 0.08 2.57
C ASP A 189 0.51 -0.17 3.68
N ASP A 190 -0.71 -0.59 3.31
CA ASP A 190 -1.78 -0.94 4.27
C ASP A 190 -1.86 -2.45 4.59
N HIS A 191 -1.24 -3.32 3.78
CA HIS A 191 -1.40 -4.78 3.90
C HIS A 191 -0.09 -5.57 3.89
N TYR A 192 1.07 -4.91 3.93
CA TYR A 192 2.39 -5.57 3.93
C TYR A 192 2.54 -6.56 5.10
N ASP A 193 1.77 -6.37 6.18
CA ASP A 193 1.71 -7.22 7.36
C ASP A 193 0.85 -8.49 7.18
N LEU A 194 0.08 -8.58 6.09
CA LEU A 194 -0.81 -9.70 5.81
C LEU A 194 -0.22 -10.66 4.77
N ASN A 195 -0.64 -11.93 4.85
CA ASN A 195 -0.38 -12.89 3.78
C ASN A 195 -1.21 -12.51 2.54
N PRO A 196 -0.60 -12.34 1.36
CA PRO A 196 -1.32 -11.86 0.17
C PRO A 196 -2.45 -12.80 -0.28
N GLN A 197 -2.37 -14.10 0.03
CA GLN A 197 -3.46 -15.04 -0.28
C GLN A 197 -4.74 -14.69 0.51
N ARG A 198 -4.62 -14.13 1.71
CA ARG A 198 -5.77 -13.71 2.54
C ARG A 198 -6.58 -12.63 1.82
N LEU A 199 -5.90 -11.63 1.24
CA LEU A 199 -6.53 -10.56 0.47
C LEU A 199 -7.30 -11.14 -0.72
N VAL A 200 -6.68 -12.04 -1.47
CA VAL A 200 -7.32 -12.65 -2.65
C VAL A 200 -8.53 -13.50 -2.27
N ASN A 201 -8.44 -14.27 -1.18
CA ASN A 201 -9.57 -15.05 -0.69
C ASN A 201 -10.77 -14.15 -0.34
N ASN A 202 -10.52 -13.01 0.32
CA ASN A 202 -11.59 -12.06 0.65
C ASN A 202 -12.19 -11.44 -0.61
N MET A 203 -11.35 -11.04 -1.58
CA MET A 203 -11.83 -10.48 -2.84
C MET A 203 -12.73 -11.47 -3.59
N VAL A 204 -12.34 -12.75 -3.66
CA VAL A 204 -13.15 -13.81 -4.28
C VAL A 204 -14.48 -14.00 -3.54
N ALA A 205 -14.45 -14.08 -2.20
CA ALA A 205 -15.65 -14.30 -1.40
C ALA A 205 -16.65 -13.13 -1.52
N LEU A 206 -16.15 -11.90 -1.70
CA LEU A 206 -16.95 -10.69 -1.90
C LEU A 206 -17.37 -10.46 -3.36
N GLY A 207 -17.07 -11.39 -4.29
CA GLY A 207 -17.58 -11.33 -5.66
C GLY A 207 -16.76 -10.43 -6.62
N TYR A 208 -15.59 -9.95 -6.20
CA TYR A 208 -14.68 -9.25 -7.11
C TYR A 208 -14.11 -10.22 -8.16
N GLN A 209 -13.83 -9.70 -9.36
CA GLN A 209 -13.25 -10.49 -10.46
C GLN A 209 -12.58 -9.59 -11.52
N GLY A 210 -11.73 -10.21 -12.34
CA GLY A 210 -11.03 -9.55 -13.43
C GLY A 210 -9.89 -8.68 -12.91
N LEU A 211 -9.91 -7.38 -13.26
CA LEU A 211 -8.86 -6.45 -12.86
C LEU A 211 -8.97 -6.05 -11.38
N VAL A 212 -7.83 -6.03 -10.70
CA VAL A 212 -7.65 -5.54 -9.32
C VAL A 212 -6.55 -4.48 -9.34
N ASN A 213 -6.82 -3.30 -8.77
CA ASN A 213 -5.78 -2.28 -8.60
C ASN A 213 -5.00 -2.53 -7.30
N HIS A 214 -3.69 -2.29 -7.32
CA HIS A 214 -2.82 -2.44 -6.17
C HIS A 214 -1.81 -1.29 -6.12
N TYR A 215 -1.99 -0.38 -5.18
CA TYR A 215 -1.15 0.79 -4.99
C TYR A 215 0.09 0.46 -4.16
N CYS A 216 1.27 0.80 -4.67
CA CYS A 216 2.55 0.67 -3.99
C CYS A 216 3.06 2.07 -3.68
N GLY A 217 2.80 2.54 -2.45
CA GLY A 217 3.42 3.73 -1.90
C GLY A 217 4.90 3.51 -1.64
N MET A 218 5.59 4.51 -1.10
CA MET A 218 7.06 4.49 -1.02
C MET A 218 7.64 3.97 0.30
N SER A 219 6.81 3.60 1.27
CA SER A 219 7.29 3.47 2.66
C SER A 219 7.88 2.09 2.99
N HIS A 220 7.42 1.02 2.33
CA HIS A 220 7.83 -0.35 2.67
C HIS A 220 8.68 -1.06 1.61
N TYR A 221 8.46 -0.77 0.32
CA TYR A 221 9.18 -1.48 -0.75
C TYR A 221 10.67 -1.14 -0.90
N PRO A 222 11.14 0.10 -0.62
CA PRO A 222 12.51 0.45 -0.98
C PRO A 222 13.54 -0.44 -0.31
N GLU A 223 14.53 -0.85 -1.10
CA GLU A 223 15.81 -1.26 -0.55
C GLU A 223 16.54 -0.04 -0.01
N MET A 224 17.23 -0.18 1.12
CA MET A 224 17.95 0.90 1.78
C MET A 224 19.22 0.38 2.42
N THR A 225 20.28 1.17 2.30
CA THR A 225 21.58 0.88 2.92
C THR A 225 21.98 2.04 3.83
N TRP A 226 22.65 1.72 4.93
CA TRP A 226 23.19 2.75 5.82
C TRP A 226 24.44 3.38 5.20
N LYS A 227 24.45 4.69 5.10
CA LYS A 227 25.56 5.48 4.57
C LYS A 227 26.29 6.13 5.74
N SER A 228 27.37 5.48 6.20
CA SER A 228 28.12 5.91 7.38
C SER A 228 28.80 7.27 7.23
N ASP A 229 29.15 7.65 5.99
CA ASP A 229 29.75 8.93 5.63
C ASP A 229 28.83 10.12 5.86
N ILE A 230 27.51 9.91 5.79
CA ILE A 230 26.48 10.94 5.99
C ILE A 230 25.48 10.58 7.11
N ASN A 231 25.74 9.49 7.83
CA ASN A 231 24.99 9.02 9.00
C ASN A 231 23.47 8.93 8.77
N LYS A 232 23.05 8.33 7.65
CA LYS A 232 21.62 8.14 7.33
C LYS A 232 21.35 6.91 6.45
N TRP A 233 20.10 6.48 6.39
CA TRP A 233 19.63 5.51 5.40
C TRP A 233 19.49 6.16 4.04
N GLN A 234 19.82 5.43 2.99
CA GLN A 234 19.64 5.91 1.62
C GLN A 234 19.19 4.77 0.70
N ILE A 235 18.23 5.08 -0.18
CA ILE A 235 17.86 4.25 -1.33
C ILE A 235 19.05 4.14 -2.32
N PRO A 236 19.18 3.03 -3.05
CA PRO A 236 20.31 2.79 -3.94
C PRO A 236 20.33 3.72 -5.16
N ASP A 237 21.53 4.10 -5.60
CA ASP A 237 21.76 4.81 -6.85
C ASP A 237 21.97 3.83 -8.00
N THR A 238 20.89 3.57 -8.73
CA THR A 238 20.85 2.53 -9.78
C THR A 238 21.80 2.78 -10.96
N LEU A 239 22.21 4.03 -11.23
CA LEU A 239 23.19 4.34 -12.27
C LEU A 239 24.62 3.96 -11.86
N VAL A 240 24.86 3.84 -10.56
CA VAL A 240 26.18 3.54 -10.00
C VAL A 240 26.28 2.09 -9.57
N THR A 241 25.25 1.57 -8.88
CA THR A 241 25.34 0.28 -8.18
C THR A 241 24.69 -0.87 -8.94
N GLY A 242 23.71 -0.59 -9.81
CA GLY A 242 22.90 -1.62 -10.47
C GLY A 242 22.07 -2.48 -9.52
N GLU A 243 22.01 -2.12 -8.23
CA GLU A 243 21.32 -2.85 -7.17
C GLU A 243 19.81 -2.91 -7.39
N ALA A 244 19.17 -3.88 -6.71
CA ALA A 244 17.72 -3.95 -6.66
C ALA A 244 17.17 -2.76 -5.85
N VAL A 245 16.06 -2.18 -6.31
CA VAL A 245 15.39 -1.07 -5.63
C VAL A 245 14.20 -1.53 -4.79
N VAL A 246 13.62 -2.68 -5.11
CA VAL A 246 12.59 -3.35 -4.30
C VAL A 246 13.28 -4.39 -3.43
N ASN A 247 13.13 -4.25 -2.10
CA ASN A 247 13.74 -5.19 -1.17
C ASN A 247 13.19 -6.63 -1.39
N ALA A 248 14.01 -7.63 -1.05
CA ALA A 248 13.71 -9.03 -1.35
C ALA A 248 12.40 -9.54 -0.72
N CYS A 249 12.04 -9.05 0.47
CA CYS A 249 10.80 -9.44 1.14
C CYS A 249 9.58 -8.90 0.41
N THR A 250 9.60 -7.61 0.05
CA THR A 250 8.52 -6.99 -0.73
C THR A 250 8.37 -7.65 -2.09
N ARG A 251 9.49 -7.96 -2.78
CA ARG A 251 9.47 -8.72 -4.03
C ARG A 251 8.73 -10.05 -3.87
N LYS A 252 9.11 -10.84 -2.86
CA LYS A 252 8.47 -12.12 -2.57
C LYS A 252 6.97 -11.98 -2.27
N TRP A 253 6.58 -10.96 -1.51
CA TRP A 253 5.17 -10.69 -1.22
C TRP A 253 4.37 -10.44 -2.51
N HIS A 254 4.88 -9.60 -3.42
CA HIS A 254 4.21 -9.26 -4.68
C HIS A 254 4.17 -10.42 -5.66
N GLU A 255 5.22 -11.24 -5.74
CA GLU A 255 5.21 -12.47 -6.54
C GLU A 255 4.10 -13.42 -6.07
N LYS A 256 3.92 -13.55 -4.76
CA LYS A 256 2.84 -14.37 -4.18
C LYS A 256 1.47 -13.74 -4.33
N TYR A 257 1.36 -12.42 -4.28
CA TYR A 257 0.11 -11.72 -4.55
C TYR A 257 -0.33 -11.88 -6.00
N ALA A 258 0.58 -11.66 -6.96
CA ALA A 258 0.32 -11.91 -8.38
C ALA A 258 -0.05 -13.38 -8.63
N GLN A 259 0.67 -14.34 -8.04
CA GLN A 259 0.35 -15.76 -8.13
C GLN A 259 -1.05 -16.08 -7.59
N ALA A 260 -1.42 -15.53 -6.43
CA ALA A 260 -2.73 -15.74 -5.83
C ALA A 260 -3.84 -15.17 -6.73
N LEU A 261 -3.65 -13.96 -7.28
CA LEU A 261 -4.58 -13.35 -8.24
C LEU A 261 -4.72 -14.19 -9.51
N HIS A 262 -3.61 -14.64 -10.09
CA HIS A 262 -3.62 -15.50 -11.27
C HIS A 262 -4.43 -16.78 -11.02
N ASN A 263 -4.18 -17.47 -9.91
CA ASN A 263 -4.91 -18.67 -9.52
C ASN A 263 -6.42 -18.42 -9.31
N ALA A 264 -6.80 -17.20 -8.93
CA ALA A 264 -8.18 -16.75 -8.78
C ALA A 264 -8.81 -16.22 -10.09
N ASN A 265 -8.12 -16.36 -11.24
CA ASN A 265 -8.51 -15.77 -12.54
C ASN A 265 -8.70 -14.25 -12.50
N MET A 266 -7.92 -13.56 -11.67
CA MET A 266 -7.82 -12.10 -11.61
C MET A 266 -6.49 -11.62 -12.20
N GLN A 267 -6.40 -10.33 -12.51
CA GLN A 267 -5.18 -9.70 -13.04
C GLN A 267 -4.90 -8.39 -12.29
N PRO A 268 -3.66 -8.18 -11.79
CA PRO A 268 -3.29 -6.95 -11.09
C PRO A 268 -3.07 -5.78 -12.06
N ILE A 269 -3.26 -4.57 -11.53
CA ILE A 269 -2.69 -3.31 -12.01
C ILE A 269 -1.82 -2.78 -10.86
N PHE A 270 -0.49 -2.83 -10.99
CA PHE A 270 0.37 -2.27 -9.94
C PHE A 270 0.61 -0.77 -10.20
N GLY A 271 0.19 0.05 -9.25
CA GLY A 271 0.44 1.48 -9.21
C GLY A 271 1.69 1.78 -8.39
N VAL A 272 2.57 2.65 -8.88
CA VAL A 272 3.76 3.11 -8.14
C VAL A 272 3.72 4.63 -8.03
N SER A 273 3.92 5.17 -6.83
CA SER A 273 3.95 6.62 -6.57
C SER A 273 5.25 7.29 -7.00
N PHE A 274 5.22 8.60 -7.22
CA PHE A 274 6.40 9.43 -7.56
C PHE A 274 7.09 10.01 -6.31
N GLU A 275 7.08 9.23 -5.23
CA GLU A 275 7.54 9.67 -3.92
C GLU A 275 8.71 8.85 -3.38
N MET A 276 9.49 9.47 -2.50
CA MET A 276 10.56 8.87 -1.71
C MET A 276 10.22 8.99 -0.22
N TYR A 277 10.42 7.90 0.52
CA TYR A 277 10.33 7.93 1.98
C TYR A 277 11.45 8.76 2.57
N SER A 278 11.12 9.82 3.33
CA SER A 278 12.13 10.75 3.82
C SER A 278 13.22 10.10 4.67
N LEU A 279 12.94 8.99 5.36
CA LEU A 279 13.97 8.28 6.14
C LEU A 279 15.09 7.70 5.27
N GLY A 280 14.78 7.30 4.04
CA GLY A 280 15.75 6.72 3.08
C GLY A 280 16.02 7.60 1.87
N ALA A 281 15.45 8.79 1.79
CA ALA A 281 15.50 9.59 0.58
C ALA A 281 16.92 10.13 0.30
N ASN A 282 17.26 10.21 -0.98
CA ASN A 282 18.30 11.13 -1.43
C ASN A 282 17.65 12.48 -1.74
N GLU A 283 17.83 13.46 -0.85
CA GLU A 283 17.18 14.77 -0.95
C GLU A 283 17.71 15.62 -2.11
N PHE A 284 18.84 15.25 -2.72
CA PHE A 284 19.31 15.86 -3.97
C PHE A 284 18.42 15.48 -5.16
N TRP A 285 17.74 14.34 -5.08
CA TRP A 285 16.80 13.86 -6.10
C TRP A 285 15.40 14.42 -5.93
N ALA A 286 15.17 15.27 -4.93
CA ALA A 286 13.84 15.78 -4.61
C ALA A 286 13.53 17.10 -5.32
N GLN A 287 12.25 17.28 -5.65
CA GLN A 287 11.67 18.56 -6.05
C GLN A 287 11.87 19.62 -4.95
N ARG A 288 12.11 20.88 -5.34
CA ARG A 288 12.37 21.98 -4.39
C ARG A 288 11.66 23.27 -4.77
N ASP A 289 11.22 24.02 -3.76
CA ASP A 289 10.67 25.36 -3.95
C ASP A 289 11.75 26.42 -4.22
N TRP A 290 11.33 27.66 -4.48
CA TRP A 290 12.23 28.78 -4.81
C TRP A 290 13.29 29.02 -3.73
N ASN A 291 12.92 28.79 -2.46
CA ASN A 291 13.78 28.94 -1.30
C ASN A 291 14.61 27.69 -1.01
N SER A 292 14.63 26.73 -1.94
CA SER A 292 15.30 25.43 -1.83
C SER A 292 14.73 24.51 -0.75
N ASN A 293 13.54 24.77 -0.23
CA ASN A 293 12.87 23.82 0.66
C ASN A 293 12.41 22.60 -0.15
N LEU A 294 12.44 21.42 0.48
CA LEU A 294 11.97 20.18 -0.13
C LEU A 294 10.46 20.24 -0.38
N GLY A 295 10.04 19.74 -1.53
CA GLY A 295 8.64 19.40 -1.76
C GLY A 295 8.27 18.18 -0.94
N LYS A 296 7.39 18.35 0.04
CA LYS A 296 7.05 17.31 1.01
C LYS A 296 5.56 17.25 1.30
N THR A 297 5.06 16.06 1.63
CA THR A 297 3.71 15.88 2.18
C THR A 297 3.58 16.37 3.63
N GLY A 298 2.34 16.49 4.11
CA GLY A 298 2.03 16.77 5.52
C GLY A 298 2.16 15.58 6.48
N TYR A 299 2.45 14.37 5.99
CA TYR A 299 2.62 13.18 6.84
C TYR A 299 3.91 13.23 7.68
N GLN A 300 3.95 12.43 8.75
CA GLN A 300 5.14 12.29 9.60
C GLN A 300 5.53 10.81 9.77
N PRO A 301 6.75 10.41 9.34
CA PRO A 301 7.70 11.22 8.57
C PRO A 301 7.18 11.47 7.14
N PRO A 302 7.58 12.59 6.49
CA PRO A 302 7.00 12.99 5.22
C PRO A 302 7.50 12.13 4.05
N SER A 303 6.81 12.21 2.91
CA SER A 303 7.35 11.88 1.60
C SER A 303 8.08 13.07 0.99
N TYR A 304 9.01 12.79 0.07
CA TYR A 304 9.58 13.78 -0.86
C TYR A 304 9.28 13.37 -2.30
N PHE A 305 9.04 14.33 -3.19
CA PHE A 305 8.73 14.03 -4.59
C PHE A 305 9.99 13.94 -5.44
N PHE A 306 10.10 12.92 -6.30
CA PHE A 306 11.23 12.80 -7.23
C PHE A 306 11.26 13.99 -8.21
N SER A 307 12.45 14.56 -8.41
CA SER A 307 12.71 15.53 -9.48
C SER A 307 12.53 14.84 -10.83
N LEU A 308 11.75 15.47 -11.70
CA LEU A 308 11.49 14.97 -13.05
C LEU A 308 12.65 15.28 -14.01
N SER A 309 13.73 15.91 -13.52
CA SER A 309 14.88 16.32 -14.33
C SER A 309 16.19 15.74 -13.83
N ASP A 310 16.20 15.06 -12.67
CA ASP A 310 17.37 14.38 -12.14
C ASP A 310 17.51 12.97 -12.74
N GLN A 311 18.68 12.68 -13.31
CA GLN A 311 18.90 11.43 -14.03
C GLN A 311 18.93 10.21 -13.09
N ASN A 312 19.47 10.36 -11.89
CA ASN A 312 19.55 9.29 -10.90
C ASN A 312 18.17 9.01 -10.30
N ALA A 313 17.40 10.07 -10.02
CA ALA A 313 15.99 9.97 -9.60
C ALA A 313 15.16 9.16 -10.61
N LEU A 314 15.24 9.53 -11.90
CA LEU A 314 14.49 8.86 -12.96
C LEU A 314 14.97 7.43 -13.21
N ALA A 315 16.27 7.16 -13.10
CA ALA A 315 16.81 5.81 -13.22
C ALA A 315 16.30 4.90 -12.09
N TYR A 316 16.27 5.40 -10.85
CA TYR A 316 15.65 4.71 -9.72
C TYR A 316 14.17 4.40 -10.00
N LEU A 317 13.37 5.40 -10.36
CA LEU A 317 11.95 5.23 -10.68
C LEU A 317 11.73 4.19 -11.81
N HIS A 318 12.49 4.28 -12.90
CA HIS A 318 12.43 3.29 -13.99
C HIS A 318 12.68 1.88 -13.47
N LYS A 319 13.69 1.70 -12.61
CA LYS A 319 14.01 0.40 -12.02
C LYS A 319 12.87 -0.10 -11.13
N VAL A 320 12.21 0.77 -10.35
CA VAL A 320 11.07 0.39 -9.51
C VAL A 320 9.94 -0.17 -10.37
N PHE A 321 9.53 0.54 -11.42
CA PHE A 321 8.49 0.08 -12.34
C PHE A 321 8.83 -1.28 -12.99
N ILE A 322 10.08 -1.46 -13.42
CA ILE A 322 10.54 -2.73 -14.00
C ILE A 322 10.50 -3.85 -12.97
N GLU A 323 10.94 -3.62 -11.74
CA GLU A 323 10.97 -4.64 -10.70
C GLU A 323 9.57 -5.08 -10.25
N PHE A 324 8.60 -4.18 -10.20
CA PHE A 324 7.19 -4.54 -9.99
C PHE A 324 6.57 -5.26 -11.19
N ALA A 325 6.93 -4.90 -12.42
CA ALA A 325 6.51 -5.67 -13.59
C ALA A 325 7.08 -7.11 -13.55
N ASP A 326 8.32 -7.29 -13.07
CA ASP A 326 8.94 -8.61 -12.93
C ASP A 326 8.17 -9.52 -11.96
N THR A 327 7.62 -8.98 -10.86
CA THR A 327 6.85 -9.78 -9.89
C THR A 327 5.50 -10.23 -10.44
N MET A 328 4.86 -9.44 -11.31
CA MET A 328 3.67 -9.89 -12.04
C MET A 328 3.97 -11.08 -12.94
N VAL A 329 5.05 -11.00 -13.72
CA VAL A 329 5.47 -12.08 -14.63
C VAL A 329 5.80 -13.34 -13.85
N ALA A 330 6.55 -13.23 -12.74
CA ALA A 330 6.85 -14.35 -11.86
C ALA A 330 5.60 -14.98 -11.25
N GLY A 331 4.55 -14.19 -10.98
CA GLY A 331 3.24 -14.67 -10.53
C GLY A 331 2.33 -15.21 -11.64
N GLY A 332 2.74 -15.17 -12.91
CA GLY A 332 1.93 -15.62 -14.05
C GLY A 332 0.91 -14.60 -14.56
N CYS A 333 1.01 -13.33 -14.15
CA CYS A 333 0.13 -12.25 -14.60
C CYS A 333 0.70 -11.51 -15.81
N ASN A 334 -0.20 -10.87 -16.57
CA ASN A 334 0.21 -9.90 -17.59
C ASN A 334 0.74 -8.62 -16.92
N VAL A 335 1.72 -7.98 -17.55
CA VAL A 335 2.25 -6.71 -17.06
C VAL A 335 1.23 -5.60 -17.31
N ASN A 336 0.70 -5.04 -16.23
CA ASN A 336 -0.19 -3.89 -16.27
C ASN A 336 0.17 -2.89 -15.16
N ILE A 337 0.69 -1.73 -15.57
CA ILE A 337 1.32 -0.75 -14.68
C ILE A 337 0.55 0.57 -14.70
N GLN A 338 0.28 1.09 -13.51
CA GLN A 338 -0.19 2.45 -13.31
C GLN A 338 0.96 3.34 -12.85
N ILE A 339 1.15 4.47 -13.54
CA ILE A 339 2.01 5.56 -13.11
C ILE A 339 1.19 6.40 -12.11
N GLY A 340 1.45 6.22 -10.82
CA GLY A 340 0.71 6.84 -9.72
C GLY A 340 1.23 8.23 -9.39
N GLU A 341 0.31 9.17 -9.20
CA GLU A 341 0.57 10.54 -8.71
C GLU A 341 1.73 11.29 -9.41
N PRO A 342 1.83 11.27 -10.76
CA PRO A 342 2.88 12.00 -11.44
C PRO A 342 2.53 13.50 -11.47
N TRP A 343 3.06 14.27 -10.52
CA TRP A 343 2.87 15.73 -10.47
C TRP A 343 4.10 16.51 -10.03
N TRP A 344 4.11 17.78 -10.43
CA TRP A 344 4.89 18.83 -9.75
C TRP A 344 4.18 19.22 -8.47
N TRP A 345 4.90 19.12 -7.36
CA TRP A 345 4.37 19.42 -6.04
C TRP A 345 4.36 20.93 -5.75
N TYR A 346 3.63 21.33 -4.72
CA TYR A 346 3.78 22.63 -4.08
C TYR A 346 3.68 22.45 -2.56
N ASN A 347 4.44 23.23 -1.80
CA ASN A 347 4.35 23.18 -0.34
C ASN A 347 3.07 23.88 0.11
N THR A 348 2.14 23.14 0.71
CA THR A 348 0.80 23.63 1.08
C THR A 348 0.83 24.79 2.07
N ASP A 349 1.84 24.82 2.95
CA ASP A 349 2.00 25.88 3.96
C ASP A 349 2.38 27.24 3.35
N THR A 350 3.10 27.24 2.22
CA THR A 350 3.64 28.45 1.60
C THR A 350 3.03 28.75 0.24
N ASN A 351 2.29 27.79 -0.34
CA ASN A 351 1.81 27.80 -1.72
C ASN A 351 2.94 27.97 -2.76
N LEU A 352 4.19 27.67 -2.40
CA LEU A 352 5.32 27.76 -3.32
C LEU A 352 5.45 26.48 -4.16
N PRO A 353 5.54 26.58 -5.49
CA PRO A 353 5.71 25.42 -6.35
C PRO A 353 7.12 24.83 -6.22
N CYS A 354 7.21 23.51 -6.15
CA CYS A 354 8.44 22.76 -6.00
C CYS A 354 9.07 22.42 -7.36
N VAL A 355 9.34 23.45 -8.17
CA VAL A 355 9.80 23.33 -9.56
C VAL A 355 11.22 23.88 -9.79
N TYR A 356 11.99 24.05 -8.71
CA TYR A 356 13.22 24.82 -8.69
C TYR A 356 14.46 24.06 -8.20
N ASP A 357 14.40 22.73 -8.15
CA ASP A 357 15.59 21.91 -7.95
C ASP A 357 16.62 22.19 -9.06
N TYR A 358 17.90 22.03 -8.73
CA TYR A 358 19.00 22.39 -9.63
C TYR A 358 18.94 21.64 -10.98
N PRO A 359 18.70 20.31 -11.02
CA PRO A 359 18.49 19.58 -12.28
C PRO A 359 17.38 20.18 -13.14
N THR A 360 16.25 20.58 -12.55
CA THR A 360 15.16 21.22 -13.29
C THR A 360 15.55 22.56 -13.91
N LYS A 361 16.26 23.43 -13.17
CA LYS A 361 16.78 24.70 -13.71
C LYS A 361 17.78 24.49 -14.84
N LEU A 362 18.68 23.52 -14.67
CA LEU A 362 19.70 23.18 -15.67
C LEU A 362 19.06 22.62 -16.96
N ALA A 363 18.10 21.70 -16.82
CA ALA A 363 17.41 21.10 -17.95
C ALA A 363 16.61 22.14 -18.74
N PHE A 364 15.90 23.05 -18.06
CA PHE A 364 15.19 24.14 -18.74
C PHE A 364 16.14 25.04 -19.53
N ASN A 365 17.30 25.39 -18.95
CA ASN A 365 18.30 26.20 -19.64
C ASN A 365 18.92 25.48 -20.83
N ALA A 366 19.23 24.19 -20.70
CA ALA A 366 19.77 23.38 -21.78
C ALA A 366 18.78 23.26 -22.95
N ASP A 367 17.49 23.08 -22.66
CA ASP A 367 16.46 22.88 -23.68
C ASP A 367 16.04 24.17 -24.41
N THR A 368 16.16 25.33 -23.73
CA THR A 368 15.56 26.60 -24.23
C THR A 368 16.53 27.77 -24.35
N GLY A 369 17.70 27.71 -23.70
CA GLY A 369 18.61 28.84 -23.54
C GLY A 369 18.15 29.90 -22.53
N LEU A 370 16.99 29.71 -21.88
CA LEU A 370 16.41 30.65 -20.91
C LEU A 370 16.75 30.25 -19.47
N TYR A 371 16.62 31.19 -18.53
CA TYR A 371 16.75 30.91 -17.10
C TYR A 371 15.38 30.79 -16.45
N ALA A 372 15.20 29.80 -15.57
CA ALA A 372 13.95 29.59 -14.85
C ALA A 372 13.59 30.86 -14.04
N PRO A 373 12.48 31.54 -14.34
CA PRO A 373 12.08 32.73 -13.61
C PRO A 373 11.41 32.38 -12.27
N ASP A 374 11.36 33.35 -11.36
CA ASP A 374 10.57 33.24 -10.14
C ASP A 374 9.07 33.37 -10.46
N LEU A 375 8.33 32.28 -10.40
CA LEU A 375 6.87 32.27 -10.56
C LEU A 375 6.10 32.81 -9.35
N GLY A 376 6.74 32.98 -8.18
CA GLY A 376 6.06 33.26 -6.92
C GLY A 376 5.27 32.07 -6.41
N THR A 377 4.13 32.33 -5.77
CA THR A 377 3.18 31.27 -5.38
C THR A 377 2.48 30.63 -6.58
N ILE A 378 1.82 29.48 -6.39
CA ILE A 378 1.00 28.84 -7.43
C ILE A 378 -0.12 29.75 -7.97
N TYR A 379 -0.54 30.78 -7.23
CA TYR A 379 -1.54 31.76 -7.65
C TYR A 379 -0.90 32.91 -8.43
N GLU A 380 0.19 33.48 -7.91
CA GLU A 380 0.91 34.59 -8.55
C GLU A 380 1.46 34.21 -9.92
N ALA A 381 1.87 32.95 -10.08
CA ALA A 381 2.35 32.38 -11.33
C ALA A 381 1.39 32.58 -12.51
N MET A 382 0.08 32.67 -12.24
CA MET A 382 -0.93 32.87 -13.27
C MET A 382 -0.94 34.29 -13.85
N ASN A 383 -0.43 35.27 -13.09
CA ASN A 383 -0.32 36.67 -13.52
C ASN A 383 1.04 36.98 -14.17
N LYS A 384 2.03 36.09 -14.04
CA LYS A 384 3.35 36.25 -14.65
C LYS A 384 3.34 35.65 -16.06
N THR A 385 3.47 36.50 -17.07
CA THR A 385 3.35 36.18 -18.50
C THR A 385 4.52 36.77 -19.30
N GLY A 386 4.68 36.33 -20.55
CA GLY A 386 5.81 36.70 -21.41
C GLY A 386 7.07 35.91 -21.10
N THR A 387 8.10 36.09 -21.93
CA THR A 387 9.38 35.38 -21.79
C THR A 387 10.11 35.80 -20.50
N PRO A 388 10.62 34.86 -19.67
CA PRO A 388 10.65 33.40 -19.85
C PRO A 388 9.54 32.62 -19.09
N TYR A 389 8.51 33.30 -18.58
CA TYR A 389 7.48 32.71 -17.73
C TYR A 389 6.60 31.69 -18.46
N ASP A 390 6.12 32.03 -19.66
CA ASP A 390 5.20 31.16 -20.40
C ASP A 390 5.92 29.91 -20.94
N GLU A 391 7.18 30.06 -21.33
CA GLU A 391 8.06 28.97 -21.74
C GLU A 391 8.36 28.05 -20.56
N PHE A 392 8.66 28.59 -19.38
CA PHE A 392 8.95 27.75 -18.21
C PHE A 392 7.71 26.94 -17.77
N LYS A 393 6.54 27.58 -17.66
CA LYS A 393 5.27 26.87 -17.35
C LYS A 393 4.98 25.78 -18.37
N THR A 394 5.13 26.08 -19.66
CA THR A 394 4.89 25.11 -20.75
C THR A 394 5.90 23.97 -20.71
N TRP A 395 7.18 24.28 -20.46
CA TRP A 395 8.24 23.30 -20.36
C TRP A 395 8.02 22.35 -19.17
N LEU A 396 7.64 22.86 -17.99
CA LEU A 396 7.32 22.03 -16.82
C LEU A 396 6.21 21.02 -17.14
N ARG A 397 5.14 21.49 -17.78
CA ARG A 397 4.04 20.63 -18.24
C ARG A 397 4.54 19.54 -19.19
N ASN A 398 5.29 19.92 -20.21
CA ASN A 398 5.80 18.97 -21.19
C ASN A 398 6.78 17.97 -20.57
N LYS A 399 7.63 18.41 -19.64
CA LYS A 399 8.59 17.56 -18.93
C LYS A 399 7.90 16.46 -18.13
N LEU A 400 6.79 16.78 -17.45
CA LEU A 400 5.98 15.80 -16.75
C LEU A 400 5.40 14.75 -17.70
N GLY A 401 4.77 15.20 -18.78
CA GLY A 401 4.20 14.32 -19.81
C GLY A 401 5.24 13.39 -20.44
N GLN A 402 6.39 13.95 -20.84
CA GLN A 402 7.50 13.19 -21.42
C GLN A 402 8.07 12.17 -20.44
N THR A 403 8.20 12.51 -19.16
CA THR A 403 8.70 11.58 -18.13
C THR A 403 7.79 10.35 -18.02
N CYS A 404 6.48 10.54 -18.00
CA CYS A 404 5.53 9.42 -17.96
C CYS A 404 5.57 8.56 -19.24
N GLN A 405 5.73 9.19 -20.41
CA GLN A 405 5.91 8.45 -21.67
C GLN A 405 7.23 7.67 -21.70
N ASN A 406 8.30 8.20 -21.11
CA ASN A 406 9.59 7.51 -20.99
C ASN A 406 9.49 6.26 -20.11
N ILE A 407 8.79 6.35 -18.97
CA ILE A 407 8.50 5.20 -18.10
C ILE A 407 7.73 4.13 -18.89
N ARG A 408 6.67 4.52 -19.60
CA ARG A 408 5.92 3.60 -20.47
C ARG A 408 6.82 2.94 -21.50
N ALA A 409 7.67 3.71 -22.18
CA ALA A 409 8.59 3.19 -23.19
C ALA A 409 9.58 2.18 -22.60
N ALA A 410 10.14 2.47 -21.42
CA ALA A 410 11.05 1.56 -20.71
C ALA A 410 10.37 0.24 -20.34
N ILE A 411 9.15 0.29 -19.80
CA ILE A 411 8.36 -0.91 -19.48
C ILE A 411 8.11 -1.72 -20.75
N LYS A 412 7.64 -1.08 -21.83
CA LYS A 412 7.32 -1.77 -23.10
C LYS A 412 8.54 -2.30 -23.84
N ALA A 413 9.72 -1.70 -23.64
CA ALA A 413 10.97 -2.22 -24.18
C ALA A 413 11.32 -3.60 -23.59
N LYS A 414 11.01 -3.83 -22.31
CA LYS A 414 11.17 -5.14 -21.66
C LYS A 414 9.96 -6.06 -21.90
N TYR A 415 8.76 -5.49 -21.91
CA TYR A 415 7.49 -6.21 -21.99
C TYR A 415 6.61 -5.63 -23.09
N ALA A 416 6.78 -6.09 -24.33
CA ALA A 416 6.12 -5.51 -25.52
C ALA A 416 4.58 -5.42 -25.40
N ASN A 417 3.95 -6.39 -24.72
CA ASN A 417 2.50 -6.47 -24.51
C ASN A 417 2.02 -5.78 -23.22
N ALA A 418 2.90 -5.12 -22.47
CA ALA A 418 2.52 -4.43 -21.25
C ALA A 418 1.46 -3.35 -21.53
N GLN A 419 0.52 -3.23 -20.60
CA GLN A 419 -0.40 -2.09 -20.54
C GLN A 419 0.15 -1.07 -19.54
N VAL A 420 0.12 0.21 -19.91
CA VAL A 420 0.57 1.30 -19.03
C VAL A 420 -0.44 2.45 -19.07
N CYS A 421 -0.84 2.93 -17.90
CA CYS A 421 -1.72 4.09 -17.74
C CYS A 421 -1.16 5.12 -16.74
N PRO A 422 -1.43 6.42 -16.92
CA PRO A 422 -1.30 7.40 -15.86
C PRO A 422 -2.56 7.42 -14.98
N LEU A 423 -2.37 7.66 -13.68
CA LEU A 423 -3.44 8.08 -12.77
C LEU A 423 -3.57 9.61 -12.80
N ILE A 424 -4.79 10.12 -12.97
CA ILE A 424 -5.09 11.55 -13.00
C ILE A 424 -6.05 11.90 -11.87
N PHE A 425 -5.56 12.68 -10.91
CA PHE A 425 -6.37 13.23 -9.82
C PHE A 425 -6.99 14.57 -10.21
N PHE A 426 -8.21 14.53 -10.74
CA PHE A 426 -8.86 15.70 -11.31
C PHE A 426 -9.19 16.83 -10.32
N PRO A 427 -9.51 16.60 -9.04
CA PRO A 427 -9.76 17.69 -8.10
C PRO A 427 -8.63 18.72 -8.02
N SER A 428 -7.37 18.27 -8.10
CA SER A 428 -6.19 19.16 -8.12
C SER A 428 -5.96 19.89 -9.45
N ILE A 429 -6.47 19.33 -10.55
CA ILE A 429 -6.22 19.79 -11.92
C ILE A 429 -7.37 20.65 -12.45
N ARG A 430 -8.61 20.34 -12.07
CA ARG A 430 -9.86 20.96 -12.52
C ARG A 430 -10.52 21.70 -11.37
N SER A 431 -9.74 22.56 -10.72
CA SER A 431 -10.23 23.48 -9.69
C SER A 431 -10.96 24.68 -10.33
N PRO A 432 -12.02 25.22 -9.70
CA PRO A 432 -12.62 26.49 -10.11
C PRO A 432 -11.62 27.66 -10.10
N ILE A 433 -10.59 27.58 -9.25
CA ILE A 433 -9.51 28.57 -9.18
C ILE A 433 -8.33 28.04 -9.98
N GLN A 434 -8.00 28.73 -11.07
CA GLN A 434 -6.83 28.40 -11.87
C GLN A 434 -5.55 28.70 -11.08
N THR A 435 -4.66 27.70 -11.01
CA THR A 435 -3.34 27.82 -10.39
C THR A 435 -2.27 27.24 -11.31
N LEU A 436 -1.01 27.48 -10.98
CA LEU A 436 0.11 26.85 -11.68
C LEU A 436 -0.06 25.33 -11.75
N ALA A 437 -0.45 24.68 -10.64
CA ALA A 437 -0.66 23.23 -10.56
C ALA A 437 -1.73 22.75 -11.55
N THR A 438 -2.85 23.48 -11.69
CA THR A 438 -3.90 23.15 -12.68
C THR A 438 -3.39 23.16 -14.13
N TYR A 439 -2.34 23.93 -14.40
CA TYR A 439 -1.73 24.02 -15.72
C TYR A 439 -0.61 23.00 -15.92
N ILE A 440 0.37 22.93 -15.01
CA ILE A 440 1.59 22.11 -15.19
C ILE A 440 1.34 20.62 -14.95
N ASN A 441 0.33 20.25 -14.16
CA ASN A 441 -0.01 18.85 -13.88
C ASN A 441 -1.04 18.27 -14.85
N TYR A 442 -1.33 18.96 -15.96
CA TYR A 442 -2.21 18.46 -17.02
C TYR A 442 -1.54 18.48 -18.40
N PRO A 443 -0.59 17.56 -18.66
CA PRO A 443 0.11 17.46 -19.94
C PRO A 443 -0.74 16.79 -21.02
N SER A 444 -1.88 17.39 -21.37
CA SER A 444 -2.93 16.80 -22.21
C SER A 444 -2.42 16.22 -23.54
N GLN A 445 -1.50 16.90 -24.22
CA GLN A 445 -0.90 16.40 -25.47
C GLN A 445 -0.10 15.10 -25.29
N HIS A 446 0.55 14.91 -24.14
CA HIS A 446 1.30 13.70 -23.85
C HIS A 446 0.39 12.59 -23.34
N TYR A 447 -0.68 12.96 -22.65
CA TYR A 447 -1.62 12.00 -22.05
C TYR A 447 -2.74 11.60 -22.99
N SER A 448 -2.97 12.33 -24.09
CA SER A 448 -4.01 12.02 -25.07
C SER A 448 -3.85 10.61 -25.67
N TYR A 449 -4.98 10.01 -26.04
CA TYR A 449 -5.00 8.74 -26.74
C TYR A 449 -4.36 8.89 -28.13
N PRO A 450 -3.53 7.93 -28.59
CA PRO A 450 -3.21 6.63 -28.00
C PRO A 450 -1.86 6.57 -27.27
N ASN A 451 -1.37 7.67 -26.67
CA ASN A 451 -0.03 7.70 -26.08
C ASN A 451 0.12 6.75 -24.88
N PHE A 452 -0.97 6.49 -24.14
CA PHE A 452 -1.07 5.42 -23.13
C PHE A 452 -2.14 4.40 -23.52
N ASP A 453 -2.07 3.21 -22.93
CA ASP A 453 -2.95 2.09 -23.32
C ASP A 453 -4.39 2.29 -22.86
N TYR A 454 -4.56 3.03 -21.77
CA TYR A 454 -5.80 3.54 -21.16
C TYR A 454 -5.43 4.64 -20.15
N ILE A 455 -6.40 5.33 -19.58
CA ILE A 455 -6.19 6.23 -18.44
C ILE A 455 -6.94 5.77 -17.20
N MET A 456 -6.40 6.08 -16.02
CA MET A 456 -7.13 5.93 -14.77
C MET A 456 -7.40 7.32 -14.18
N THR A 457 -8.63 7.54 -13.75
CA THR A 457 -9.06 8.82 -13.16
C THR A 457 -9.44 8.62 -11.70
N GLU A 458 -9.36 9.71 -10.93
CA GLU A 458 -9.70 9.73 -9.52
C GLU A 458 -10.26 11.11 -9.14
N ALA A 459 -11.28 11.11 -8.28
CA ALA A 459 -12.05 12.31 -7.94
C ALA A 459 -12.64 12.30 -6.51
N TYR A 460 -12.03 11.58 -5.58
CA TYR A 460 -12.63 11.36 -4.25
C TYR A 460 -12.89 12.63 -3.44
N ASP A 461 -12.09 13.70 -3.58
CA ASP A 461 -12.35 14.98 -2.88
C ASP A 461 -13.75 15.52 -3.21
N TRP A 462 -14.18 15.41 -4.47
CA TRP A 462 -15.50 15.86 -4.87
C TRP A 462 -16.61 14.96 -4.31
N LEU A 463 -16.36 13.68 -4.06
CA LEU A 463 -17.30 12.82 -3.35
C LEU A 463 -17.42 13.26 -1.88
N LEU A 464 -16.30 13.58 -1.22
CA LEU A 464 -16.28 14.08 0.16
C LEU A 464 -16.92 15.47 0.29
N GLU A 465 -16.89 16.27 -0.77
CA GLU A 465 -17.57 17.58 -0.86
C GLU A 465 -19.01 17.51 -1.38
N ALA A 466 -19.56 16.31 -1.64
CA ALA A 466 -20.90 16.12 -2.17
C ALA A 466 -21.13 16.72 -3.59
N LYS A 467 -20.10 16.74 -4.44
CA LYS A 467 -20.09 17.24 -5.83
C LYS A 467 -19.99 16.11 -6.87
N LEU A 468 -21.03 15.29 -6.98
CA LEU A 468 -21.09 14.13 -7.89
C LEU A 468 -21.16 14.50 -9.36
N ASP A 469 -21.68 15.67 -9.69
CA ASP A 469 -21.65 16.20 -11.04
C ASP A 469 -20.22 16.41 -11.55
N LEU A 470 -19.32 16.91 -10.70
CA LEU A 470 -17.90 17.07 -11.04
C LEU A 470 -17.20 15.71 -11.15
N ALA A 471 -17.45 14.78 -10.21
CA ALA A 471 -16.90 13.43 -10.26
C ALA A 471 -17.35 12.68 -11.53
N HIS A 472 -18.62 12.81 -11.90
CA HIS A 472 -19.11 12.26 -13.16
C HIS A 472 -18.39 12.86 -14.38
N GLN A 473 -18.14 14.17 -14.42
CA GLN A 473 -17.39 14.81 -15.51
C GLN A 473 -15.95 14.30 -15.62
N ALA A 474 -15.29 14.04 -14.49
CA ALA A 474 -13.96 13.43 -14.42
C ALA A 474 -13.88 12.04 -15.07
N VAL A 475 -15.02 11.37 -15.26
CA VAL A 475 -15.09 10.03 -15.83
C VAL A 475 -15.70 10.03 -17.23
N SER A 476 -16.80 10.78 -17.45
CA SER A 476 -17.58 10.71 -18.69
C SER A 476 -17.16 11.72 -19.76
N GLN A 477 -16.63 12.88 -19.38
CA GLN A 477 -16.40 14.00 -20.29
C GLN A 477 -14.92 14.28 -20.50
N ILE A 478 -14.16 14.53 -19.42
CA ILE A 478 -12.76 14.95 -19.56
C ILE A 478 -11.90 13.89 -20.27
N PRO A 479 -11.99 12.58 -19.93
CA PRO A 479 -11.25 11.54 -20.65
C PRO A 479 -11.55 11.46 -22.15
N THR A 480 -12.82 11.63 -22.51
CA THR A 480 -13.32 11.39 -23.87
C THR A 480 -13.14 12.63 -24.75
N GLN A 481 -13.50 13.81 -24.25
CA GLN A 481 -13.53 15.06 -25.01
C GLN A 481 -12.15 15.73 -25.05
N ASP A 482 -11.42 15.73 -23.93
CA ASP A 482 -10.15 16.47 -23.84
C ASP A 482 -8.94 15.60 -24.17
N LEU A 483 -9.00 14.30 -23.81
CA LEU A 483 -7.90 13.36 -24.01
C LEU A 483 -8.17 12.31 -25.10
N GLY A 484 -9.38 12.24 -25.67
CA GLY A 484 -9.70 11.36 -26.79
C GLY A 484 -9.79 9.87 -26.46
N TYR A 485 -9.88 9.47 -25.19
CA TYR A 485 -10.02 8.06 -24.81
C TYR A 485 -11.46 7.59 -25.03
N PRO A 486 -11.68 6.46 -25.72
CA PRO A 486 -13.00 5.82 -25.70
C PRO A 486 -13.31 5.31 -24.29
N ALA A 487 -14.59 5.24 -23.92
CA ALA A 487 -15.00 4.90 -22.55
C ALA A 487 -14.42 3.55 -22.06
N ASN A 488 -14.31 2.55 -22.94
CA ASN A 488 -13.70 1.25 -22.64
C ASN A 488 -12.18 1.29 -22.42
N LYS A 489 -11.56 2.48 -22.46
CA LYS A 489 -10.16 2.79 -22.12
C LYS A 489 -10.07 3.81 -20.98
N VAL A 490 -11.14 3.96 -20.21
CA VAL A 490 -11.19 4.77 -18.99
C VAL A 490 -11.45 3.84 -17.81
N ALA A 491 -10.53 3.84 -16.87
CA ALA A 491 -10.68 3.24 -15.55
C ALA A 491 -10.90 4.33 -14.49
N TYR A 492 -11.60 4.02 -13.41
CA TYR A 492 -11.93 5.00 -12.36
C TYR A 492 -11.68 4.43 -10.97
N LEU A 493 -10.93 5.14 -10.12
CA LEU A 493 -10.84 4.91 -8.68
C LEU A 493 -11.92 5.74 -7.98
N SER A 494 -12.90 5.06 -7.42
CA SER A 494 -14.08 5.67 -6.82
C SER A 494 -13.97 5.73 -5.30
N GLY A 495 -14.00 6.95 -4.78
CA GLY A 495 -14.22 7.21 -3.36
C GLY A 495 -13.01 7.13 -2.47
N PHE A 496 -13.17 7.59 -1.24
CA PHE A 496 -12.24 7.43 -0.13
C PHE A 496 -13.06 7.54 1.15
N VAL A 497 -12.85 6.65 2.12
CA VAL A 497 -13.51 6.76 3.44
C VAL A 497 -12.43 6.98 4.51
N PRO A 498 -12.21 8.23 4.96
CA PRO A 498 -11.15 8.55 5.92
C PRO A 498 -11.38 7.78 7.21
N ASP A 499 -10.31 7.27 7.82
CA ASP A 499 -10.40 6.71 9.17
C ASP A 499 -10.57 7.82 10.24
N ALA A 500 -10.85 7.40 11.47
CA ALA A 500 -11.11 8.31 12.58
C ALA A 500 -9.92 9.25 12.92
N SER A 501 -8.69 8.90 12.54
CA SER A 501 -7.50 9.72 12.76
C SER A 501 -7.40 10.90 11.80
N ILE A 502 -8.00 10.81 10.60
CA ILE A 502 -7.92 11.85 9.56
C ILE A 502 -9.28 12.40 9.13
N ALA A 503 -10.40 11.90 9.66
CA ALA A 503 -11.74 12.39 9.35
C ALA A 503 -11.89 13.93 9.49
N TYR A 504 -11.21 14.52 10.48
CA TYR A 504 -11.23 15.96 10.73
C TYR A 504 -10.64 16.80 9.59
N ILE A 505 -9.68 16.25 8.83
CA ILE A 505 -9.06 16.90 7.68
C ILE A 505 -10.11 17.17 6.59
N TYR A 506 -11.12 16.30 6.51
CA TYR A 506 -12.22 16.37 5.55
C TYR A 506 -13.51 16.96 6.17
N GLY A 507 -13.41 17.54 7.38
CA GLY A 507 -14.53 18.21 8.04
C GLY A 507 -15.51 17.29 8.76
N PHE A 508 -15.24 15.98 8.89
CA PHE A 508 -16.14 15.04 9.56
C PHE A 508 -15.81 14.84 11.04
N ASP A 509 -16.83 14.76 11.90
CA ASP A 509 -16.67 14.40 13.31
C ASP A 509 -16.48 12.88 13.43
N LYS A 510 -15.29 12.48 13.88
CA LYS A 510 -14.91 11.06 14.05
C LYS A 510 -15.80 10.30 15.04
N ASN A 511 -16.56 10.98 15.89
CA ASN A 511 -17.48 10.36 16.86
C ASN A 511 -18.91 10.17 16.32
N LYS A 512 -19.15 10.59 15.07
CA LYS A 512 -20.46 10.48 14.39
C LYS A 512 -20.41 9.37 13.34
N PRO A 513 -21.58 8.87 12.87
CA PRO A 513 -21.62 7.82 11.85
C PRO A 513 -21.37 8.38 10.43
N TYR A 514 -20.26 9.09 10.20
CA TYR A 514 -19.96 9.77 8.94
C TYR A 514 -19.65 8.82 7.77
N ARG A 515 -19.13 7.62 8.06
CA ARG A 515 -18.65 6.66 7.05
C ARG A 515 -19.75 6.13 6.14
N THR A 516 -20.92 5.82 6.70
CA THR A 516 -22.05 5.27 5.92
C THR A 516 -22.59 6.26 4.87
N PRO A 517 -22.86 7.54 5.21
CA PRO A 517 -23.18 8.55 4.20
C PRO A 517 -22.14 8.65 3.07
N ILE A 518 -20.84 8.53 3.37
CA ILE A 518 -19.79 8.53 2.35
C ILE A 518 -19.91 7.28 1.47
N TRP A 519 -20.16 6.08 2.02
CA TRP A 519 -20.42 4.89 1.20
C TRP A 519 -21.62 5.04 0.28
N GLN A 520 -22.72 5.60 0.76
CA GLN A 520 -23.88 5.90 -0.08
C GLN A 520 -23.50 6.78 -1.27
N ARG A 521 -22.55 7.70 -1.05
CA ARG A 521 -22.02 8.59 -2.07
C ARG A 521 -21.13 7.90 -3.09
N ILE A 522 -20.20 7.07 -2.62
CA ILE A 522 -19.31 6.27 -3.46
C ILE A 522 -20.13 5.38 -4.40
N PHE A 523 -21.08 4.62 -3.86
CA PHE A 523 -21.95 3.77 -4.69
C PHE A 523 -22.89 4.58 -5.59
N GLY A 524 -23.26 5.80 -5.16
CA GLY A 524 -24.08 6.70 -5.96
C GLY A 524 -23.36 7.18 -7.21
N ASP A 525 -22.10 7.55 -7.06
CA ASP A 525 -21.20 7.95 -8.14
C ASP A 525 -20.89 6.76 -9.08
N MET A 526 -20.54 5.60 -8.54
CA MET A 526 -20.31 4.41 -9.36
C MET A 526 -21.54 4.02 -10.19
N LYS A 527 -22.74 4.17 -9.62
CA LYS A 527 -24.03 3.93 -10.30
C LYS A 527 -24.23 4.89 -11.48
N ASN A 528 -23.89 6.17 -11.34
CA ASN A 528 -23.98 7.16 -12.41
C ASN A 528 -23.13 6.79 -13.63
N ASN A 529 -22.07 6.02 -13.42
CA ASN A 529 -21.08 5.69 -14.43
C ASN A 529 -21.32 4.32 -15.11
N VAL A 530 -22.28 3.51 -14.64
CA VAL A 530 -22.53 2.15 -15.17
C VAL A 530 -22.85 2.14 -16.68
N SER A 531 -23.63 3.10 -17.15
CA SER A 531 -24.07 3.17 -18.56
C SER A 531 -22.96 3.59 -19.53
N LEU A 532 -21.82 4.07 -19.03
CA LEU A 532 -20.74 4.61 -19.87
C LEU A 532 -19.93 3.52 -20.59
N GLY A 533 -19.98 2.26 -20.11
CA GLY A 533 -19.16 1.18 -20.69
C GLY A 533 -17.67 1.34 -20.40
N LEU A 534 -17.33 1.79 -19.19
CA LEU A 534 -15.95 1.98 -18.72
C LEU A 534 -15.13 0.68 -18.76
N MET A 535 -13.81 0.81 -18.82
CA MET A 535 -12.89 -0.33 -18.69
C MET A 535 -13.10 -1.05 -17.34
N LYS A 536 -13.12 -0.28 -16.25
CA LYS A 536 -13.38 -0.78 -14.89
C LYS A 536 -13.63 0.39 -13.93
N GLN A 537 -14.48 0.18 -12.93
CA GLN A 537 -14.62 1.06 -11.77
C GLN A 537 -14.12 0.32 -10.54
N PHE A 538 -13.17 0.89 -9.81
CA PHE A 538 -12.58 0.30 -8.61
C PHE A 538 -13.05 1.05 -7.37
N ILE A 539 -13.38 0.33 -6.31
CA ILE A 539 -13.60 0.92 -5.00
C ILE A 539 -12.24 1.19 -4.35
N TRP A 540 -11.99 2.44 -3.98
CA TRP A 540 -10.84 2.82 -3.17
C TRP A 540 -11.30 3.03 -1.70
N ALA A 541 -10.99 2.12 -0.77
CA ALA A 541 -10.09 0.97 -0.90
C ALA A 541 -10.49 -0.27 -0.07
N TYR A 542 -9.80 -1.38 -0.35
CA TYR A 542 -9.91 -2.65 0.36
C TYR A 542 -9.93 -2.53 1.90
N PRO A 543 -9.02 -1.77 2.57
CA PRO A 543 -9.04 -1.70 4.02
C PRO A 543 -10.35 -1.12 4.55
N GLN A 544 -10.93 -0.12 3.89
CA GLN A 544 -12.23 0.43 4.28
C GLN A 544 -13.38 -0.56 4.00
N VAL A 545 -13.34 -1.30 2.88
CA VAL A 545 -14.31 -2.36 2.57
C VAL A 545 -14.29 -3.46 3.65
N MET A 546 -13.11 -3.90 4.10
CA MET A 546 -12.98 -4.88 5.18
C MET A 546 -13.50 -4.29 6.49
N PHE A 547 -13.02 -3.10 6.86
CA PHE A 547 -13.33 -2.47 8.14
C PHE A 547 -14.82 -2.18 8.31
N ASP A 548 -15.47 -1.58 7.31
CA ASP A 548 -16.91 -1.28 7.34
C ASP A 548 -17.77 -2.47 6.92
N SER A 549 -17.16 -3.60 6.55
CA SER A 549 -17.85 -4.81 6.10
C SER A 549 -18.83 -4.55 4.96
N ILE A 550 -18.31 -3.98 3.87
CA ILE A 550 -19.09 -3.64 2.68
C ILE A 550 -19.27 -4.85 1.77
N THR A 551 -20.52 -5.13 1.40
CA THR A 551 -20.91 -6.21 0.49
C THR A 551 -21.83 -5.70 -0.63
N ILE A 552 -21.60 -6.18 -1.86
CA ILE A 552 -22.35 -5.77 -3.06
C ILE A 552 -23.04 -6.99 -3.67
N ASP A 553 -24.20 -7.36 -3.15
CA ASP A 553 -25.01 -8.43 -3.74
C ASP A 553 -25.96 -7.87 -4.81
N THR A 554 -25.52 -7.87 -6.07
CA THR A 554 -26.33 -7.36 -7.18
C THR A 554 -27.55 -8.24 -7.49
N THR A 555 -27.65 -9.45 -6.92
CA THR A 555 -28.81 -10.33 -7.11
C THR A 555 -29.92 -10.04 -6.12
N GLN A 556 -29.58 -9.80 -4.86
CA GLN A 556 -30.54 -9.50 -3.79
C GLN A 556 -30.83 -8.00 -3.67
N ALA A 557 -29.83 -7.16 -3.95
CA ALA A 557 -29.89 -5.71 -3.81
C ALA A 557 -29.31 -5.01 -5.07
N PRO A 558 -29.93 -5.14 -6.26
CA PRO A 558 -29.41 -4.58 -7.51
C PRO A 558 -29.27 -3.04 -7.48
N ASN A 559 -29.92 -2.37 -6.54
CA ASN A 559 -29.89 -0.92 -6.36
C ASN A 559 -29.31 -0.51 -5.01
N GLY A 560 -28.61 -1.40 -4.30
CA GLY A 560 -28.12 -1.17 -2.94
C GLY A 560 -26.77 -1.80 -2.66
N PHE A 561 -26.31 -1.60 -1.44
CA PHE A 561 -25.12 -2.23 -0.88
C PHE A 561 -25.37 -2.50 0.60
N PHE A 562 -24.62 -3.44 1.17
CA PHE A 562 -24.71 -3.76 2.59
C PHE A 562 -23.54 -3.18 3.35
N VAL A 563 -23.81 -2.64 4.53
CA VAL A 563 -22.83 -2.41 5.60
C VAL A 563 -23.15 -3.44 6.67
N GLU A 564 -22.26 -4.40 6.87
CA GLU A 564 -22.54 -5.63 7.62
C GLU A 564 -23.81 -6.33 7.09
N ASN A 565 -24.88 -6.36 7.89
CA ASN A 565 -26.17 -6.97 7.55
C ASN A 565 -27.25 -5.95 7.18
N THR A 566 -26.91 -4.66 7.10
CA THR A 566 -27.88 -3.58 6.87
C THR A 566 -27.79 -3.10 5.43
N LEU A 567 -28.91 -3.11 4.72
CA LEU A 567 -29.03 -2.62 3.35
C LEU A 567 -29.15 -1.09 3.32
N TYR A 568 -28.34 -0.46 2.46
CA TYR A 568 -28.39 0.98 2.19
C TYR A 568 -28.60 1.27 0.70
N SER A 569 -29.28 2.40 0.45
CA SER A 569 -29.46 2.94 -0.89
C SER A 569 -28.34 3.94 -1.23
N PRO A 570 -27.77 3.89 -2.45
CA PRO A 570 -26.85 4.90 -2.94
C PRO A 570 -27.52 6.28 -3.07
N ILE A 571 -26.74 7.36 -2.94
CA ILE A 571 -27.16 8.75 -3.18
C ILE A 571 -26.36 9.29 -4.36
N SER A 572 -27.03 9.43 -5.51
CA SER A 572 -26.40 9.66 -6.83
C SER A 572 -26.45 11.12 -7.34
N ASP A 573 -26.73 12.10 -6.49
CA ASP A 573 -26.84 13.52 -6.84
C ASP A 573 -25.94 14.41 -5.96
N ASN A 574 -26.16 15.72 -5.89
CA ASN A 574 -25.39 16.63 -5.04
C ASN A 574 -26.03 16.89 -3.66
N THR A 575 -26.92 16.00 -3.18
CA THR A 575 -27.55 16.15 -1.86
C THR A 575 -26.50 16.29 -0.76
N PRO A 576 -26.49 17.37 0.05
CA PRO A 576 -25.50 17.56 1.11
C PRO A 576 -25.48 16.39 2.09
N TYR A 577 -24.32 16.15 2.71
CA TYR A 577 -24.24 15.20 3.81
C TYR A 577 -25.09 15.66 5.01
N PRO A 578 -25.53 14.73 5.89
CA PRO A 578 -26.24 15.07 7.12
C PRO A 578 -25.48 16.14 7.93
N PRO A 579 -26.10 17.26 8.33
CA PRO A 579 -25.39 18.32 9.05
C PRO A 579 -24.74 17.88 10.36
N ASP A 580 -25.25 16.82 10.99
CA ASP A 580 -24.82 16.31 12.29
C ASP A 580 -23.56 15.43 12.25
N ILE A 581 -23.05 15.11 11.05
CA ILE A 581 -21.80 14.36 10.87
C ILE A 581 -20.56 15.25 10.65
N TYR A 582 -20.76 16.57 10.49
CA TYR A 582 -19.68 17.55 10.33
C TYR A 582 -19.13 18.03 11.68
N LEU A 583 -17.91 18.56 11.66
CA LEU A 583 -17.21 19.18 12.80
C LEU A 583 -17.79 20.53 13.24
#